data_AF-A0A369RTT3-F1
#
_entry.id   AF-A0A369RTT3-F1
#
_cell.length_a   1.000
_cell.length_b   1.000
_cell.length_c   1.000
_cell.angle_alpha   90.00
_cell.angle_beta   90.00
_cell.angle_gamma   90.00
#
_symmetry.space_group_name_H-M   'P 1'
#
loop_
_entity.id
_entity.type
_entity.pdbx_description
1 polymer ?
#
loop_
_entity_poly.entity_id
_entity_poly.type
_entity_poly.pdbx_seq_one_letter_code
_entity_poly.pdbx_strand_id
1 'polypeptide(L)'
;MDSTKKLRDEITNSVHQDRLITLMRQLTYECKAIVIMATLLVGVGIARLSVPNFAYYTLGVGLFGHCYWVGGLIIITGIVGVMVHKDGIFLKLMDLKLNLIKAQIHLGFAIASTVAVVAGFGIVVYNLSRLPSLPERINIVYNLNNWSKTYGMVASNAIADIIILMEYIIFFCICLHCIITYRTLPQQSTVDERTSDMVKIIGAEVPLKDI
;
A
#
# COMPACT_ATOMS: atom_id res chain seq x y z
N MET A 1 10.51 46.42 -0.18
CA MET A 1 10.27 44.96 -0.19
C MET A 1 11.51 44.33 -0.79
N ASP A 2 12.24 43.52 -0.02
CA ASP A 2 13.64 43.17 -0.27
C ASP A 2 13.79 42.15 -1.41
N SER A 3 14.51 42.49 -2.49
CA SER A 3 14.64 41.63 -3.68
C SER A 3 15.36 40.32 -3.38
N THR A 4 16.21 40.31 -2.35
CA THR A 4 16.89 39.10 -1.86
C THR A 4 15.93 38.12 -1.18
N LYS A 5 14.87 38.62 -0.52
CA LYS A 5 13.81 37.77 0.05
C LYS A 5 12.98 37.11 -1.04
N LYS A 6 12.59 37.87 -2.07
CA LYS A 6 11.83 37.35 -3.21
C LYS A 6 12.59 36.26 -3.97
N LEU A 7 13.88 36.48 -4.23
CA LEU A 7 14.75 35.50 -4.90
C LEU A 7 14.93 34.22 -4.07
N ARG A 8 15.08 34.35 -2.74
CA ARG A 8 15.18 33.21 -1.82
C ARG A 8 13.89 32.38 -1.84
N ASP A 9 12.73 33.04 -1.82
CA ASP A 9 11.43 32.37 -1.82
C ASP A 9 11.18 31.66 -3.16
N GLU A 10 11.55 32.27 -4.30
CA GLU A 10 11.48 31.65 -5.63
C GLU A 10 12.39 30.41 -5.75
N ILE A 11 13.63 30.48 -5.26
CA ILE A 11 14.57 29.35 -5.25
C ILE A 11 14.08 28.23 -4.32
N THR A 12 13.53 28.59 -3.15
CA THR A 12 13.03 27.61 -2.19
C THR A 12 11.81 26.87 -2.72
N ASN A 13 10.92 27.58 -3.41
CA ASN A 13 9.72 27.02 -4.03
C ASN A 13 10.06 26.10 -5.22
N SER A 14 11.02 26.47 -6.07
CA SER A 14 11.44 25.61 -7.18
C SER A 14 12.07 24.31 -6.69
N VAL A 15 12.95 24.37 -5.69
CA VAL A 15 13.57 23.18 -5.08
C VAL A 15 12.54 22.26 -4.41
N HIS A 16 11.53 22.82 -3.75
CA HIS A 16 10.43 22.02 -3.17
C HIS A 16 9.59 21.34 -4.25
N GLN A 17 9.30 22.04 -5.34
CA GLN A 17 8.49 21.52 -6.43
C GLN A 17 9.20 20.37 -7.17
N ASP A 18 10.50 20.49 -7.42
CA ASP A 18 11.29 19.41 -8.05
C ASP A 18 11.36 18.16 -7.17
N ARG A 19 11.60 18.33 -5.86
CA ARG A 19 11.59 17.20 -4.90
C ARG A 19 10.25 16.48 -4.88
N LEU A 20 9.15 17.23 -4.91
CA LEU A 20 7.81 16.67 -4.92
C LEU A 20 7.53 15.87 -6.20
N ILE A 21 7.96 16.36 -7.36
CA ILE A 21 7.82 15.64 -8.63
C ILE A 21 8.60 14.31 -8.59
N THR A 22 9.83 14.33 -8.08
CA THR A 22 10.64 13.11 -7.92
C THR A 22 9.96 12.10 -6.99
N LEU A 23 9.45 12.57 -5.85
CA LEU A 23 8.77 11.72 -4.87
C LEU A 23 7.50 11.08 -5.44
N MET A 24 6.65 11.84 -6.13
CA MET A 24 5.42 11.33 -6.75
C MET A 24 5.71 10.30 -7.86
N ARG A 25 6.78 10.54 -8.63
CA ARG A 25 7.24 9.57 -9.63
C ARG A 25 7.73 8.28 -8.98
N GLN A 26 8.50 8.37 -7.89
CA GLN A 26 8.94 7.20 -7.12
C GLN A 26 7.74 6.40 -6.59
N LEU A 27 6.79 7.06 -5.94
CA LEU A 27 5.57 6.42 -5.44
C LEU A 27 4.76 5.74 -6.55
N THR A 28 4.73 6.34 -7.76
CA THR A 28 4.09 5.70 -8.92
C THR A 28 4.76 4.37 -9.27
N TYR A 29 6.10 4.31 -9.26
CA TYR A 29 6.83 3.08 -9.56
C TYR A 29 6.65 2.03 -8.46
N GLU A 30 6.70 2.44 -7.20
CA GLU A 30 6.45 1.55 -6.06
C GLU A 30 5.02 0.97 -6.12
N CYS A 31 4.02 1.80 -6.42
CA CYS A 31 2.64 1.36 -6.60
C CYS A 31 2.48 0.36 -7.76
N LYS A 32 3.20 0.56 -8.89
CA LYS A 32 3.21 -0.44 -9.98
C LYS A 32 3.87 -1.74 -9.56
N ALA A 33 4.98 -1.66 -8.82
CA ALA A 33 5.72 -2.84 -8.38
C ALA A 33 4.86 -3.71 -7.45
N ILE A 34 4.17 -3.12 -6.47
CA ILE A 34 3.30 -3.88 -5.57
C ILE A 34 2.11 -4.51 -6.29
N VAL A 35 1.56 -3.90 -7.35
CA VAL A 35 0.51 -4.52 -8.17
C VAL A 35 1.02 -5.78 -8.84
N ILE A 36 2.21 -5.73 -9.45
CA ILE A 36 2.81 -6.88 -10.13
C ILE A 36 3.06 -8.01 -9.12
N MET A 37 3.73 -7.72 -8.01
CA MET A 37 4.05 -8.73 -7.00
C MET A 37 2.79 -9.32 -6.37
N ALA A 38 1.80 -8.51 -6.02
CA ALA A 38 0.56 -9.02 -5.44
C ALA A 38 -0.27 -9.84 -6.45
N THR A 39 -0.21 -9.50 -7.75
CA THR A 39 -0.83 -10.31 -8.80
C THR A 39 -0.17 -11.69 -8.90
N LEU A 40 1.17 -11.75 -8.78
CA LEU A 40 1.89 -13.01 -8.73
C LEU A 40 1.50 -13.84 -7.50
N LEU A 41 1.43 -13.23 -6.32
CA LEU A 41 0.98 -13.89 -5.09
C LEU A 41 -0.41 -14.50 -5.23
N VAL A 42 -1.37 -13.74 -5.75
CA VAL A 42 -2.73 -14.22 -6.02
C VAL A 42 -2.72 -15.33 -7.07
N GLY A 43 -1.93 -15.17 -8.13
CA GLY A 43 -1.75 -16.17 -9.18
C GLY A 43 -1.22 -17.50 -8.66
N VAL A 44 -0.24 -17.47 -7.74
CA VAL A 44 0.26 -18.67 -7.04
C VAL A 44 -0.85 -19.30 -6.20
N GLY A 45 -1.65 -18.49 -5.50
CA GLY A 45 -2.84 -18.97 -4.78
C GLY A 45 -3.82 -19.71 -5.70
N ILE A 46 -4.14 -19.14 -6.86
CA ILE A 46 -5.03 -19.76 -7.87
C ILE A 46 -4.42 -21.05 -8.41
N ALA A 47 -3.13 -21.03 -8.78
CA ALA A 47 -2.44 -22.21 -9.30
C ALA A 47 -2.45 -23.37 -8.30
N ARG A 48 -2.35 -23.07 -6.99
CA ARG A 48 -2.54 -24.05 -5.91
C ARG A 48 -3.90 -24.72 -5.94
N LEU A 49 -4.97 -23.99 -6.23
CA LEU A 49 -6.32 -24.59 -6.31
C LEU A 49 -6.48 -25.49 -7.52
N SER A 50 -5.79 -25.19 -8.62
CA SER A 50 -5.98 -25.85 -9.92
C SER A 50 -5.00 -26.98 -10.22
N VAL A 51 -3.84 -27.01 -9.55
CA VAL A 51 -2.76 -27.98 -9.82
C VAL A 51 -2.51 -28.83 -8.57
N PRO A 52 -3.02 -30.09 -8.51
CA PRO A 52 -2.99 -30.91 -7.30
C PRO A 52 -1.58 -31.08 -6.71
N ASN A 53 -0.58 -31.33 -7.57
CA ASN A 53 0.79 -31.51 -7.12
C ASN A 53 1.42 -30.20 -6.62
N PHE A 54 1.06 -29.06 -7.18
CA PHE A 54 1.56 -27.73 -6.79
C PHE A 54 0.98 -27.30 -5.44
N ALA A 55 -0.26 -27.69 -5.14
CA ALA A 55 -0.92 -27.40 -3.88
C ALA A 55 -0.14 -27.92 -2.66
N TYR A 56 0.57 -29.04 -2.82
CA TYR A 56 1.34 -29.66 -1.75
C TYR A 56 2.64 -28.93 -1.43
N TYR A 57 3.23 -28.24 -2.40
CA TYR A 57 4.45 -27.45 -2.21
C TYR A 57 4.16 -26.01 -1.74
N THR A 58 2.88 -25.64 -1.65
CA THR A 58 2.41 -24.28 -1.37
C THR A 58 1.28 -24.26 -0.33
N LEU A 59 1.27 -25.21 0.60
CA LEU A 59 0.23 -25.33 1.63
C LEU A 59 0.14 -24.06 2.48
N GLY A 60 1.28 -23.49 2.86
CA GLY A 60 1.37 -22.27 3.64
C GLY A 60 0.72 -21.07 2.95
N VAL A 61 0.94 -20.92 1.64
CA VAL A 61 0.47 -19.82 0.79
C VAL A 61 -1.05 -19.63 0.81
N GLY A 62 -1.80 -20.74 0.90
CA GLY A 62 -3.25 -20.70 0.86
C GLY A 62 -3.92 -20.83 2.22
N LEU A 63 -3.16 -20.89 3.31
CA LEU A 63 -3.76 -21.00 4.64
C LEU A 63 -4.60 -19.75 4.93
N PHE A 64 -5.81 -19.93 5.46
CA PHE A 64 -6.76 -18.83 5.71
C PHE A 64 -7.01 -17.91 4.49
N GLY A 65 -6.67 -18.37 3.27
CA GLY A 65 -6.77 -17.57 2.05
C GLY A 65 -5.96 -16.27 2.06
N HIS A 66 -4.90 -16.17 2.86
CA HIS A 66 -4.18 -14.91 3.06
C HIS A 66 -3.58 -14.31 1.78
N CYS A 67 -3.15 -15.15 0.84
CA CYS A 67 -2.72 -14.69 -0.48
C CYS A 67 -3.79 -13.87 -1.22
N TYR A 68 -5.08 -14.18 -1.05
CA TYR A 68 -6.17 -13.51 -1.76
C TYR A 68 -6.55 -12.18 -1.14
N TRP A 69 -6.79 -12.13 0.17
CA TRP A 69 -7.26 -10.89 0.79
C TRP A 69 -6.11 -9.91 1.05
N VAL A 70 -4.89 -10.37 1.35
CA VAL A 70 -3.70 -9.48 1.39
C VAL A 70 -3.37 -9.01 -0.02
N GLY A 71 -3.21 -9.96 -0.96
CA GLY A 71 -2.87 -9.63 -2.35
C GLY A 71 -3.90 -8.74 -3.02
N GLY A 72 -5.19 -9.05 -2.86
CA GLY A 72 -6.28 -8.25 -3.40
C GLY A 72 -6.30 -6.81 -2.87
N LEU A 73 -6.13 -6.62 -1.56
CA LEU A 73 -6.04 -5.27 -0.99
C LEU A 73 -4.81 -4.52 -1.51
N ILE A 74 -3.65 -5.19 -1.62
CA ILE A 74 -2.43 -4.56 -2.15
C ILE A 74 -2.59 -4.17 -3.63
N ILE A 75 -3.25 -4.99 -4.45
CA ILE A 75 -3.56 -4.66 -5.85
C ILE A 75 -4.41 -3.38 -5.90
N ILE A 76 -5.47 -3.31 -5.10
CA ILE A 76 -6.34 -2.13 -5.05
C ILE A 76 -5.54 -0.89 -4.64
N THR A 77 -4.78 -0.98 -3.54
CA THR A 77 -3.93 0.10 -3.05
C THR A 77 -2.96 0.59 -4.12
N GLY A 78 -2.27 -0.33 -4.81
CA GLY A 78 -1.32 0.02 -5.86
C GLY A 78 -2.00 0.62 -7.10
N ILE A 79 -3.14 0.10 -7.57
CA ILE A 79 -3.89 0.68 -8.69
C ILE A 79 -4.34 2.11 -8.35
N VAL A 80 -4.93 2.30 -7.18
CA VAL A 80 -5.34 3.64 -6.72
C VAL A 80 -4.12 4.55 -6.63
N GLY A 81 -3.00 4.08 -6.09
CA GLY A 81 -1.77 4.87 -5.99
C GLY A 81 -1.21 5.29 -7.34
N VAL A 82 -1.22 4.38 -8.32
CA VAL A 82 -0.87 4.74 -9.70
C VAL A 82 -1.83 5.80 -10.23
N MET A 83 -3.14 5.65 -10.05
CA MET A 83 -4.11 6.64 -10.53
C MET A 83 -3.95 8.02 -9.87
N VAL A 84 -3.51 8.08 -8.62
CA VAL A 84 -3.27 9.35 -7.92
C VAL A 84 -1.94 10.00 -8.34
N HIS A 85 -0.89 9.21 -8.58
CA HIS A 85 0.46 9.71 -8.79
C HIS A 85 0.90 9.79 -10.28
N LYS A 86 0.20 9.11 -11.20
CA LYS A 86 0.60 8.94 -12.62
C LYS A 86 0.59 10.24 -13.42
N ASP A 87 -0.14 11.24 -12.97
CA ASP A 87 -0.21 12.50 -13.66
C ASP A 87 0.50 13.60 -12.87
N GLY A 88 1.47 14.28 -13.50
CA GLY A 88 1.96 15.58 -13.05
C GLY A 88 0.86 16.66 -12.92
N ILE A 89 -0.38 16.29 -13.23
CA ILE A 89 -1.65 17.00 -13.00
C ILE A 89 -1.96 17.15 -11.51
N PHE A 90 -1.44 16.29 -10.61
CA PHE A 90 -1.56 16.54 -9.15
C PHE A 90 -0.96 17.90 -8.77
N LEU A 91 0.00 18.39 -9.55
CA LEU A 91 0.65 19.70 -9.38
C LEU A 91 0.20 20.78 -10.37
N LYS A 92 -0.34 20.41 -11.54
CA LYS A 92 -0.54 21.36 -12.66
C LYS A 92 -1.97 21.81 -12.94
N LEU A 93 -3.01 21.14 -12.46
CA LEU A 93 -4.38 21.45 -12.88
C LEU A 93 -5.36 21.52 -11.70
N MET A 94 -5.95 22.70 -11.59
CA MET A 94 -7.09 23.09 -10.77
C MET A 94 -8.21 22.03 -10.80
N ASP A 95 -8.35 21.27 -9.71
CA ASP A 95 -9.60 21.05 -8.97
C ASP A 95 -9.22 20.41 -7.61
N LEU A 96 -8.68 21.24 -6.72
CA LEU A 96 -7.99 20.84 -5.46
C LEU A 96 -8.79 19.81 -4.64
N LYS A 97 -10.13 19.87 -4.71
CA LYS A 97 -11.04 18.97 -3.97
C LYS A 97 -10.99 17.53 -4.46
N LEU A 98 -11.02 17.28 -5.76
CA LEU A 98 -11.10 15.91 -6.30
C LEU A 98 -9.79 15.15 -6.07
N ASN A 99 -8.65 15.84 -6.23
CA ASN A 99 -7.33 15.23 -5.98
C ASN A 99 -7.10 14.96 -4.49
N LEU A 100 -7.57 15.84 -3.60
CA LEU A 100 -7.55 15.59 -2.16
C LEU A 100 -8.39 14.36 -1.77
N ILE A 101 -9.58 14.20 -2.36
CA ILE A 101 -10.42 13.03 -2.11
C ILE A 101 -9.72 11.75 -2.57
N LYS A 102 -9.15 11.73 -3.78
CA LYS A 102 -8.43 10.56 -4.30
C LYS A 102 -7.20 10.21 -3.44
N ALA A 103 -6.47 11.22 -2.99
CA ALA A 103 -5.36 11.09 -2.04
C ALA A 103 -5.79 10.47 -0.70
N GLN A 104 -6.90 10.95 -0.12
CA GLN A 104 -7.46 10.41 1.12
C GLN A 104 -7.94 8.96 0.95
N ILE A 105 -8.54 8.64 -0.21
CA ILE A 105 -8.94 7.27 -0.55
C ILE A 105 -7.70 6.37 -0.60
N HIS A 106 -6.63 6.79 -1.30
CA HIS A 106 -5.38 6.03 -1.34
C HIS A 106 -4.77 5.83 0.04
N LEU A 107 -4.77 6.87 0.88
CA LEU A 107 -4.30 6.78 2.27
C LEU A 107 -5.12 5.76 3.07
N GLY A 108 -6.45 5.78 2.95
CA GLY A 108 -7.32 4.81 3.60
C GLY A 108 -7.00 3.37 3.19
N PHE A 109 -6.80 3.15 1.88
CA PHE A 109 -6.37 1.86 1.36
C PHE A 109 -4.97 1.45 1.83
N ALA A 110 -4.01 2.38 1.86
CA ALA A 110 -2.65 2.10 2.37
C ALA A 110 -2.67 1.69 3.86
N ILE A 111 -3.51 2.33 4.68
CA ILE A 111 -3.70 1.93 6.09
C ILE A 111 -4.34 0.55 6.18
N ALA A 112 -5.43 0.30 5.45
CA ALA A 112 -6.10 -0.99 5.45
C ALA A 112 -5.16 -2.12 4.96
N SER A 113 -4.40 -1.87 3.89
CA SER A 113 -3.36 -2.77 3.40
C SER A 113 -2.26 -3.01 4.42
N THR A 114 -1.84 -1.99 5.17
CA THR A 114 -0.84 -2.16 6.24
C THR A 114 -1.34 -3.12 7.30
N VAL A 115 -2.58 -2.96 7.77
CA VAL A 115 -3.20 -3.87 8.74
C VAL A 115 -3.32 -5.28 8.16
N ALA A 116 -3.75 -5.41 6.90
CA ALA A 116 -3.86 -6.69 6.22
C ALA A 116 -2.50 -7.40 6.11
N VAL A 117 -1.44 -6.68 5.75
CA VAL A 117 -0.08 -7.22 5.66
C VAL A 117 0.41 -7.70 7.03
N VAL A 118 0.17 -6.95 8.11
CA VAL A 118 0.50 -7.38 9.48
C VAL A 118 -0.25 -8.65 9.88
N ALA A 119 -1.54 -8.76 9.55
CA ALA A 119 -2.30 -9.99 9.78
C ALA A 119 -1.75 -11.16 8.94
N GLY A 120 -1.39 -10.91 7.69
CA GLY A 120 -0.75 -11.87 6.80
C GLY A 120 0.59 -12.37 7.36
N PHE A 121 1.41 -11.46 7.90
CA PHE A 121 2.65 -11.81 8.59
C PHE A 121 2.43 -12.80 9.74
N GLY A 122 1.41 -12.55 10.57
CA GLY A 122 1.06 -13.46 11.66
C GLY A 122 0.77 -14.88 11.17
N ILE A 123 0.12 -15.01 10.01
CA ILE A 123 -0.18 -16.31 9.39
C ILE A 123 1.09 -16.98 8.85
N VAL A 124 1.97 -16.25 8.18
CA VAL A 124 3.25 -16.78 7.68
C VAL A 124 4.13 -17.24 8.85
N VAL A 125 4.24 -16.45 9.91
CA VAL A 125 4.96 -16.83 11.13
C VAL A 125 4.34 -18.07 11.78
N TYR A 126 3.01 -18.15 11.83
CA TYR A 126 2.32 -19.33 12.30
C TYR A 126 2.62 -20.57 11.45
N ASN A 127 2.67 -20.45 10.12
CA ASN A 127 3.07 -21.54 9.23
C ASN A 127 4.50 -22.01 9.52
N LEU A 128 5.44 -21.07 9.58
CA LEU A 128 6.85 -21.33 9.86
C LEU A 128 7.03 -22.01 11.23
N SER A 129 6.29 -21.58 12.26
CA SER A 129 6.34 -22.20 13.60
C SER A 129 5.88 -23.66 13.61
N ARG A 130 5.08 -24.08 12.61
CA ARG A 130 4.55 -25.44 12.48
C ARG A 130 5.36 -26.34 11.56
N LEU A 131 6.42 -25.82 10.93
CA LEU A 131 7.33 -26.60 10.09
C LEU A 131 7.83 -27.90 10.75
N PRO A 132 8.18 -27.95 12.05
CA PRO A 132 8.64 -29.19 12.68
C PRO A 132 7.59 -30.31 12.69
N SER A 133 6.31 -29.97 12.73
CA SER A 133 5.19 -30.93 12.74
C SER A 133 4.66 -31.28 11.35
N LEU A 134 5.17 -30.60 10.31
CA LEU A 134 4.72 -30.75 8.93
C LEU A 134 5.10 -32.10 8.29
N PRO A 135 6.31 -32.67 8.50
CA PRO A 135 6.68 -33.96 7.92
C PRO A 135 5.72 -35.08 8.30
N GLU A 136 5.34 -35.15 9.59
CA GLU A 136 4.45 -36.19 10.10
C GLU A 136 3.02 -36.03 9.54
N ARG A 137 2.50 -34.80 9.48
CA ARG A 137 1.21 -34.52 8.84
C ARG A 137 1.21 -34.89 7.35
N ILE A 138 2.26 -34.53 6.60
CA ILE A 138 2.36 -34.84 5.18
C ILE A 138 2.44 -36.35 4.97
N ASN A 139 3.23 -37.06 5.77
CA ASN A 139 3.38 -38.50 5.63
C ASN A 139 2.07 -39.26 5.95
N ILE A 140 1.33 -38.83 6.98
CA ILE A 140 0.03 -39.41 7.35
C ILE A 140 -1.04 -39.12 6.28
N VAL A 141 -1.18 -37.86 5.87
CA VAL A 141 -2.26 -37.44 4.95
C VAL A 141 -2.07 -38.03 3.55
N TYR A 142 -0.81 -38.16 3.10
CA TYR A 142 -0.51 -38.57 1.73
C TYR A 142 0.02 -40.00 1.60
N ASN A 143 0.15 -40.73 2.71
CA ASN A 143 0.65 -42.11 2.76
C ASN A 143 1.90 -42.32 1.88
N LEU A 144 2.84 -41.37 1.94
CA LEU A 144 3.96 -41.32 1.00
C LEU A 144 4.96 -42.45 1.27
N ASN A 145 5.06 -42.93 2.52
CA ASN A 145 6.02 -43.94 3.01
C ASN A 145 7.45 -43.71 2.51
N ASN A 146 7.76 -42.47 2.11
CA ASN A 146 8.99 -42.04 1.50
C ASN A 146 9.40 -40.72 2.17
N TRP A 147 10.31 -40.85 3.13
CA TRP A 147 10.79 -39.74 3.94
C TRP A 147 11.54 -38.70 3.09
N SER A 148 12.29 -39.12 2.07
CA SER A 148 13.00 -38.20 1.16
C SER A 148 12.03 -37.26 0.44
N LYS A 149 10.95 -37.82 -0.14
CA LYS A 149 9.91 -37.03 -0.79
C LYS A 149 9.17 -36.11 0.19
N THR A 150 8.91 -36.60 1.40
CA THR A 150 8.27 -35.83 2.48
C THR A 150 9.10 -34.60 2.87
N TYR A 151 10.40 -34.78 3.15
CA TYR A 151 11.28 -33.67 3.48
C TYR A 151 11.47 -32.67 2.33
N GLY A 152 11.48 -33.15 1.08
CA GLY A 152 11.47 -32.27 -0.09
C GLY A 152 10.25 -31.34 -0.13
N MET A 153 9.06 -31.88 0.17
CA MET A 153 7.83 -31.08 0.23
C MET A 153 7.83 -30.06 1.38
N VAL A 154 8.36 -30.44 2.55
CA VAL A 154 8.51 -29.53 3.70
C VAL A 154 9.47 -28.39 3.36
N ALA A 155 10.60 -28.69 2.74
CA ALA A 155 11.57 -27.69 2.32
C ALA A 155 10.97 -26.68 1.32
N SER A 156 10.21 -27.15 0.32
CA SER A 156 9.55 -26.23 -0.62
C SER A 156 8.51 -25.34 0.05
N ASN A 157 7.73 -25.86 1.00
CA ASN A 157 6.78 -25.04 1.76
C ASN A 157 7.50 -23.96 2.58
N ALA A 158 8.60 -24.33 3.26
CA ALA A 158 9.42 -23.37 4.01
C ALA A 158 9.98 -22.26 3.09
N ILE A 159 10.48 -22.63 1.91
CA ILE A 159 10.97 -21.66 0.91
C ILE A 159 9.84 -20.74 0.45
N ALA A 160 8.66 -21.28 0.15
CA ALA A 160 7.50 -20.48 -0.26
C ALA A 160 7.07 -19.50 0.84
N ASP A 161 7.01 -19.95 2.10
CA ASP A 161 6.68 -19.10 3.25
C ASP A 161 7.72 -17.98 3.44
N ILE A 162 9.02 -18.27 3.25
CA ILE A 162 10.09 -17.25 3.31
C ILE A 162 9.94 -16.21 2.18
N ILE A 163 9.62 -16.64 0.96
CA ILE A 163 9.41 -15.71 -0.17
C ILE A 163 8.23 -14.78 0.14
N ILE A 164 7.12 -15.32 0.62
CA ILE A 164 5.94 -14.53 1.00
C ILE A 164 6.27 -13.58 2.15
N LEU A 165 7.06 -14.03 3.12
CA LEU A 165 7.53 -13.17 4.19
C LEU A 165 8.26 -11.94 3.64
N MET A 166 9.17 -12.14 2.68
CA MET A 166 9.90 -11.05 2.03
C MET A 166 8.97 -10.13 1.23
N GLU A 167 8.00 -10.69 0.49
CA GLU A 167 6.98 -9.90 -0.20
C GLU A 167 6.17 -9.02 0.76
N TYR A 168 5.77 -9.57 1.91
CA TYR A 168 5.01 -8.84 2.93
C TYR A 168 5.84 -7.73 3.56
N ILE A 169 7.16 -7.90 3.72
CA ILE A 169 8.05 -6.82 4.18
C ILE A 169 8.05 -5.69 3.16
N ILE A 170 8.16 -6.02 1.87
CA ILE A 170 8.14 -5.02 0.80
C ILE A 170 6.79 -4.29 0.77
N PHE A 171 5.67 -5.02 0.86
CA PHE A 171 4.33 -4.43 0.91
C PHE A 171 4.17 -3.49 2.10
N PHE A 172 4.63 -3.91 3.28
CA PHE A 172 4.57 -3.10 4.49
C PHE A 172 5.37 -1.81 4.34
N CYS A 173 6.62 -1.90 3.87
CA CYS A 173 7.48 -0.74 3.65
C CYS A 173 6.88 0.26 2.66
N ILE A 174 6.33 -0.21 1.54
CA ILE A 174 5.73 0.67 0.53
C ILE A 174 4.43 1.29 1.05
N CYS A 175 3.58 0.53 1.76
CA CYS A 175 2.38 1.10 2.37
C CYS A 175 2.72 2.17 3.41
N LEU A 176 3.74 1.95 4.24
CA LEU A 176 4.24 2.97 5.17
C LEU A 176 4.80 4.19 4.45
N HIS A 177 5.55 4.00 3.36
CA HIS A 177 6.07 5.10 2.56
C HIS A 177 4.91 5.95 2.01
N CYS A 178 3.88 5.34 1.43
CA CYS A 178 2.67 6.05 1.02
C CYS A 178 2.05 6.85 2.20
N ILE A 179 1.83 6.22 3.35
CA ILE A 179 1.21 6.87 4.53
C ILE A 179 2.04 8.07 4.98
N ILE A 180 3.36 7.91 5.11
CA ILE A 180 4.27 8.95 5.56
C ILE A 180 4.27 10.11 4.57
N THR A 181 4.42 9.82 3.26
CA THR A 181 4.42 10.86 2.23
C THR A 181 3.14 11.69 2.30
N TYR A 182 1.97 11.06 2.40
CA TYR A 182 0.69 11.78 2.51
C TYR A 182 0.57 12.66 3.75
N ARG A 183 1.18 12.27 4.88
CA ARG A 183 1.21 13.10 6.09
C ARG A 183 2.19 14.26 6.00
N THR A 184 3.27 14.10 5.23
CA THR A 184 4.32 15.12 5.07
C THR A 184 4.07 16.11 3.95
N LEU A 185 3.15 15.80 3.03
CA LEU A 185 2.73 16.77 2.01
C LEU A 185 2.11 17.97 2.71
N PRO A 186 2.55 19.21 2.39
CA PRO A 186 1.90 20.39 2.93
C PRO A 186 0.44 20.31 2.51
N GLN A 187 -0.45 20.14 3.51
CA GLN A 187 -1.86 20.42 3.34
C GLN A 187 -1.94 21.91 3.06
N GLN A 188 -1.73 22.31 1.80
CA GLN A 188 -1.92 23.70 1.38
C GLN A 188 -3.40 24.02 1.62
N SER A 189 -3.62 24.64 2.78
CA SER A 189 -4.66 25.62 3.06
C SER A 189 -6.02 25.32 2.41
N THR A 190 -6.74 24.33 2.92
CA THR A 190 -8.20 24.28 2.71
C THR A 190 -8.98 24.92 3.86
N VAL A 191 -8.30 25.43 4.89
CA VAL A 191 -8.95 26.04 6.07
C VAL A 191 -8.82 27.58 6.11
N ASP A 192 -7.76 28.19 5.58
CA ASP A 192 -7.59 29.64 5.77
C ASP A 192 -8.41 30.54 4.82
N GLU A 193 -8.65 30.16 3.57
CA GLU A 193 -9.48 30.99 2.67
C GLU A 193 -10.97 30.85 2.95
N ARG A 194 -11.45 29.65 3.30
CA ARG A 194 -12.90 29.42 3.49
C ARG A 194 -13.42 30.00 4.82
N THR A 195 -12.57 30.09 5.85
CA THR A 195 -12.93 30.76 7.12
C THR A 195 -12.92 32.29 6.96
N SER A 196 -11.99 32.83 6.14
CA SER A 196 -11.95 34.26 5.80
C SER A 196 -13.15 34.70 4.95
N ASP A 197 -13.54 33.88 3.97
CA ASP A 197 -14.67 34.21 3.09
C ASP A 197 -16.04 33.98 3.76
N MET A 198 -16.20 32.95 4.61
CA MET A 198 -17.43 32.82 5.41
C MET A 198 -17.59 33.93 6.45
N VAL A 199 -16.51 34.41 7.07
CA VAL A 199 -16.57 35.53 8.03
C VAL A 199 -16.86 36.86 7.32
N LYS A 200 -16.42 37.05 6.07
CA LYS A 200 -16.80 38.21 5.24
C LYS A 200 -18.24 38.16 4.75
N ILE A 201 -18.76 36.98 4.42
CA ILE A 201 -20.15 36.83 3.95
C ILE A 201 -21.15 36.97 5.12
N ILE A 202 -20.80 36.52 6.32
CA ILE A 202 -21.65 36.67 7.52
C ILE A 202 -21.51 38.08 8.15
N GLY A 203 -20.37 38.77 7.96
CA GLY A 203 -20.12 40.11 8.49
C GLY A 203 -20.61 41.29 7.64
N ALA A 204 -21.23 41.05 6.48
CA ALA A 204 -21.62 42.11 5.53
C ALA A 204 -23.12 42.43 5.47
N GLU A 205 -23.98 41.74 6.23
CA GLU A 205 -25.43 42.01 6.22
C GLU A 205 -26.04 42.07 7.64
N VAL A 206 -25.74 43.13 8.39
CA VAL A 206 -26.75 43.79 9.24
C VAL A 206 -26.40 45.29 9.35
N PRO A 207 -27.08 46.21 8.62
CA PRO A 207 -27.11 47.59 9.04
C PRO A 207 -27.93 47.66 10.34
N LEU A 208 -27.26 47.92 11.46
CA LEU A 208 -27.92 48.39 12.68
C LEU A 208 -28.51 49.78 12.36
N LYS A 209 -29.76 49.78 11.91
CA LYS A 209 -30.66 50.93 12.00
C LYS A 209 -31.77 50.57 12.99
N ASP A 210 -31.80 51.35 14.05
CA ASP A 210 -32.95 51.69 14.89
C ASP A 210 -33.67 50.54 15.63
N ILE A 211 -33.17 50.20 16.83
CA ILE A 211 -33.95 50.11 18.10
C ILE A 211 -33.07 50.58 19.25
#